data_AF-A0A6M0B963-F1
#
_entry.id   AF-A0A6M0B963-F1
#
_cell.length_a   1.000
_cell.length_b   1.000
_cell.length_c   1.000
_cell.angle_alpha   90.00
_cell.angle_beta   90.00
_cell.angle_gamma   90.00
#
_symmetry.space_group_name_H-M   'P 1'
#
loop_
_entity.id
_entity.type
_entity.pdbx_description
1 polymer ?
#
loop_
_entity_poly.entity_id
_entity_poly.type
_entity_poly.pdbx_seq_one_letter_code
_entity_poly.pdbx_strand_id
1 'polypeptide(L)'
;MESARAEAIENSEEATLCGQLSELLNQLLEENTSNDDLSNKDTSKNTNSENLTDFPNPGLIRQDFCNDFFTDKKLYPYIGDSKPRSTNDSDLWDEIQKLLLRVPESMAQKLQNKALQSAKKINAKEDDTNNNELPFSENKLLYPGLTGTVKAKGLCLSTEASLYSEINDKTLDGDLKFLAQIVSICIDFIQNDPSLHHCLKSIKFFGITRFNSKHREDYIKTLILFFKKVKDHEQDPIKSLKARLDLDEAINSLVYQPLADPNSWWCNLQKDARKTLDKAVERVNSMDGYTAGCQWLLGVRDDIIKYTENKDDVIDKLQVRGTPGKVLACLRVYAWINEEKMPGRVIFYPK
;
A
#
# COMPACT_ATOMS: atom_id res chain seq x y z
N MET A 1 27.06 -43.34 29.61
CA MET A 1 25.68 -42.88 29.32
C MET A 1 25.68 -41.77 28.26
N GLU A 2 26.64 -41.80 27.32
CA GLU A 2 26.81 -40.81 26.23
C GLU A 2 26.81 -41.45 24.84
N SER A 3 26.58 -42.77 24.73
CA SER A 3 26.59 -43.49 23.44
C SER A 3 25.19 -43.79 22.89
N ALA A 4 24.12 -43.38 23.57
CA ALA A 4 22.73 -43.67 23.16
C ALA A 4 21.97 -42.43 22.64
N ARG A 5 22.63 -41.27 22.55
CA ARG A 5 22.03 -40.01 22.04
C ARG A 5 22.46 -39.64 20.62
N ALA A 6 23.36 -40.44 20.01
CA ALA A 6 23.88 -40.20 18.66
C ALA A 6 23.13 -40.98 17.56
N GLU A 7 22.28 -41.96 17.90
CA GLU A 7 21.55 -42.80 16.92
C GLU A 7 20.04 -42.47 16.81
N ALA A 8 19.57 -41.36 17.38
CA ALA A 8 18.16 -40.97 17.33
C ALA A 8 17.88 -39.70 16.49
N ILE A 9 18.84 -39.26 15.67
CA ILE A 9 18.71 -38.06 14.80
C ILE A 9 18.78 -38.43 13.31
N GLU A 10 18.60 -39.71 12.95
CA GLU A 10 18.62 -40.16 11.55
C GLU A 10 17.25 -40.64 11.00
N ASN A 11 16.15 -40.47 11.75
CA ASN A 11 14.81 -40.80 11.25
C ASN A 11 13.75 -39.77 11.68
N SER A 12 14.00 -38.47 11.46
CA SER A 12 12.93 -37.46 11.53
C SER A 12 12.44 -37.13 10.11
N GLU A 13 11.11 -37.08 9.95
CA GLU A 13 10.43 -36.66 8.72
C GLU A 13 10.91 -35.29 8.23
N GLU A 14 11.45 -34.44 9.12
CA GLU A 14 12.04 -33.14 8.80
C GLU A 14 13.34 -33.23 7.96
N ALA A 15 14.22 -34.20 8.23
CA ALA A 15 15.43 -34.39 7.43
C ALA A 15 15.10 -34.84 5.99
N THR A 16 14.02 -35.63 5.87
CA THR A 16 13.50 -36.10 4.57
C THR A 16 12.85 -34.94 3.81
N LEU A 17 12.11 -34.06 4.50
CA LEU A 17 11.51 -32.86 3.89
C LEU A 17 12.55 -31.84 3.41
N CYS A 18 13.62 -31.62 4.18
CA CYS A 18 14.71 -30.73 3.78
C CYS A 18 15.51 -31.26 2.57
N GLY A 19 15.67 -32.58 2.46
CA GLY A 19 16.25 -33.22 1.28
C GLY A 19 15.39 -33.01 0.03
N GLN A 20 14.08 -33.26 0.13
CA GLN A 20 13.14 -33.09 -0.98
C GLN A 20 13.01 -31.62 -1.45
N LEU A 21 13.06 -30.66 -0.52
CA LEU A 21 13.06 -29.22 -0.83
C LEU A 21 14.33 -28.77 -1.55
N SER A 22 15.49 -29.34 -1.20
CA SER A 22 16.75 -29.02 -1.86
C SER A 22 16.81 -29.58 -3.29
N GLU A 23 16.23 -30.76 -3.51
CA GLU A 23 16.16 -31.39 -4.83
C GLU A 23 15.20 -30.64 -5.79
N LEU A 24 14.06 -30.16 -5.28
CA LEU A 24 13.14 -29.28 -6.02
C LEU A 24 13.76 -27.92 -6.38
N LEU A 25 14.57 -27.35 -5.49
CA LEU A 25 15.29 -26.09 -5.75
C LEU A 25 16.36 -26.26 -6.83
N ASN A 26 17.07 -27.39 -6.84
CA ASN A 26 18.06 -27.68 -7.88
C ASN A 26 17.41 -27.95 -9.25
N GLN A 27 16.28 -28.66 -9.29
CA GLN A 27 15.52 -28.85 -10.54
C GLN A 27 15.02 -27.53 -11.13
N LEU A 28 14.51 -26.61 -10.30
CA LEU A 28 14.06 -25.28 -10.74
C LEU A 28 15.22 -24.36 -11.19
N LEU A 29 16.42 -24.57 -10.66
CA LEU A 29 17.62 -23.85 -11.10
C LEU A 29 18.16 -24.41 -12.41
N GLU A 30 18.15 -25.72 -12.61
CA GLU A 30 18.57 -26.36 -13.86
C GLU A 30 17.63 -26.00 -15.03
N GLU A 31 16.31 -26.02 -14.82
CA GLU A 31 15.32 -25.64 -15.86
C GLU A 31 15.43 -24.18 -16.33
N ASN A 32 15.94 -23.27 -15.47
CA ASN A 32 16.16 -21.87 -15.83
C ASN A 32 17.50 -21.61 -16.52
N THR A 33 18.45 -22.55 -16.46
CA THR A 33 19.77 -22.43 -17.13
C THR A 33 19.80 -22.97 -18.55
N SER A 34 18.75 -23.67 -19.00
CA SER A 34 18.67 -24.30 -20.32
C SER A 34 17.97 -23.48 -21.41
N ASN A 35 17.59 -22.21 -21.16
CA ASN A 35 16.89 -21.36 -22.14
C ASN A 35 17.67 -20.12 -22.64
N ASP A 36 18.93 -19.96 -22.26
CA ASP A 36 19.83 -18.92 -22.80
C ASP A 36 20.91 -19.56 -23.68
N ASP A 37 20.55 -20.00 -24.88
CA ASP A 37 21.50 -20.16 -25.98
C ASP A 37 20.79 -20.13 -27.35
N LEU A 38 21.38 -19.36 -28.29
CA LEU A 38 20.97 -19.03 -29.67
C LEU A 38 20.16 -17.72 -29.79
N SER A 39 20.62 -16.63 -30.41
CA SER A 39 21.79 -16.39 -31.24
C SER A 39 22.00 -14.88 -31.44
N ASN A 40 23.24 -14.40 -31.27
CA ASN A 40 23.71 -13.15 -31.86
C ASN A 40 24.26 -13.46 -33.26
N LYS A 41 23.69 -12.86 -34.30
CA LYS A 41 24.43 -12.58 -35.55
C LYS A 41 23.93 -11.28 -36.18
N ASP A 42 24.83 -10.30 -36.16
CA ASP A 42 24.80 -9.07 -36.95
C ASP A 42 24.44 -9.31 -38.41
N THR A 43 23.57 -8.48 -38.96
CA THR A 43 23.74 -7.94 -40.31
C THR A 43 23.09 -6.56 -40.41
N SER A 44 23.96 -5.55 -40.51
CA SER A 44 23.65 -4.20 -40.98
C SER A 44 23.12 -4.24 -42.41
N LYS A 45 21.97 -3.58 -42.65
CA LYS A 45 21.71 -2.74 -43.84
C LYS A 45 20.44 -1.90 -43.65
N ASN A 46 20.63 -0.59 -43.77
CA ASN A 46 19.66 0.47 -44.05
C ASN A 46 18.35 0.00 -44.70
N THR A 47 17.21 0.44 -44.18
CA THR A 47 16.31 1.39 -44.87
C THR A 47 15.17 1.83 -43.95
N ASN A 48 14.87 3.13 -44.01
CA ASN A 48 13.65 3.83 -43.61
C ASN A 48 13.45 4.14 -42.12
N SER A 49 13.85 5.38 -41.81
CA SER A 49 13.17 6.24 -40.85
C SER A 49 11.68 6.34 -41.22
N GLU A 50 10.85 5.48 -40.66
CA GLU A 50 9.43 5.76 -40.54
C GLU A 50 9.23 6.56 -39.26
N ASN A 51 8.98 7.84 -39.47
CA ASN A 51 8.48 8.76 -38.47
C ASN A 51 7.27 8.15 -37.77
N LEU A 52 7.41 7.79 -36.49
CA LEU A 52 6.29 7.65 -35.56
C LEU A 52 5.79 9.05 -35.17
N THR A 53 5.27 9.76 -36.16
CA THR A 53 4.43 10.94 -35.99
C THR A 53 3.08 10.62 -36.60
N ASP A 54 2.25 9.88 -35.87
CA ASP A 54 0.80 9.93 -36.00
C ASP A 54 0.15 9.15 -34.84
N PHE A 55 -0.01 9.83 -33.70
CA PHE A 55 -1.08 9.49 -32.76
C PHE A 55 -2.20 10.53 -32.98
N PRO A 56 -3.41 10.11 -33.37
CA PRO A 56 -4.50 11.04 -33.60
C PRO A 56 -4.93 11.64 -32.25
N ASN A 57 -4.57 12.91 -32.03
CA ASN A 57 -4.87 13.74 -30.86
C ASN A 57 -4.41 13.16 -29.49
N PRO A 58 -3.23 13.55 -28.97
CA PRO A 58 -3.02 13.47 -27.53
C PRO A 58 -4.13 14.28 -26.84
N GLY A 59 -4.80 13.68 -25.86
CA GLY A 59 -5.88 14.34 -25.11
C GLY A 59 -5.52 15.77 -24.68
N LEU A 60 -6.49 16.66 -24.70
CA LEU A 60 -6.35 18.11 -24.52
C LEU A 60 -5.84 18.48 -23.11
N ILE A 61 -6.04 17.63 -22.09
CA ILE A 61 -5.47 17.83 -20.75
C ILE A 61 -3.95 17.57 -20.76
N ARG A 62 -3.48 16.72 -21.67
CA ARG A 62 -2.07 16.33 -21.78
C ARG A 62 -1.17 17.49 -22.20
N GLN A 63 -1.66 18.40 -23.04
CA GLN A 63 -0.86 19.49 -23.60
C GLN A 63 -0.60 20.63 -22.60
N ASP A 64 -1.57 20.96 -21.73
CA ASP A 64 -1.50 22.14 -20.86
C ASP A 64 -0.98 21.83 -19.44
N PHE A 65 -1.55 20.83 -18.76
CA PHE A 65 -1.26 20.60 -17.34
C PHE A 65 -0.35 19.40 -17.10
N CYS A 66 -0.51 18.33 -17.88
CA CYS A 66 0.17 17.06 -17.57
C CYS A 66 1.68 17.17 -17.72
N ASN A 67 2.17 17.83 -18.78
CA ASN A 67 3.61 18.00 -18.97
C ASN A 67 4.23 18.79 -17.81
N ASP A 68 3.61 19.90 -17.41
CA ASP A 68 4.00 20.67 -16.23
C ASP A 68 4.00 19.81 -14.96
N PHE A 69 2.95 19.03 -14.75
CA PHE A 69 2.76 18.21 -13.56
C PHE A 69 3.85 17.13 -13.43
N PHE A 70 4.08 16.35 -14.48
CA PHE A 70 5.05 15.25 -14.46
C PHE A 70 6.51 15.73 -14.56
N THR A 71 6.75 17.00 -14.87
CA THR A 71 8.11 17.59 -14.90
C THR A 71 8.40 18.50 -13.70
N ASP A 72 7.41 18.76 -12.83
CA ASP A 72 7.61 19.60 -11.64
C ASP A 72 8.54 18.91 -10.63
N LYS A 73 9.75 19.46 -10.50
CA LYS A 73 10.77 18.99 -9.55
C LYS A 73 10.30 19.02 -8.09
N LYS A 74 9.29 19.85 -7.75
CA LYS A 74 8.70 19.88 -6.41
C LYS A 74 7.83 18.67 -6.11
N LEU A 75 7.31 18.00 -7.14
CA LEU A 75 6.48 16.80 -7.01
C LEU A 75 7.31 15.51 -6.99
N TYR A 76 8.53 15.54 -7.51
CA TYR A 76 9.44 14.40 -7.53
C TYR A 76 9.53 13.61 -6.22
N PRO A 77 9.59 14.23 -5.01
CA PRO A 77 9.64 13.47 -3.76
C PRO A 77 8.41 12.59 -3.49
N TYR A 78 7.25 12.91 -4.06
CA TYR A 78 5.97 12.25 -3.78
C TYR A 78 5.54 11.31 -4.91
N ILE A 79 5.81 11.68 -6.16
CA ILE A 79 5.38 10.92 -7.35
C ILE A 79 6.55 10.32 -8.14
N GLY A 80 7.80 10.67 -7.83
CA GLY A 80 9.00 10.12 -8.47
C GLY A 80 9.07 10.41 -9.97
N ASP A 81 9.68 9.48 -10.72
CA ASP A 81 9.73 9.49 -12.19
C ASP A 81 8.42 9.00 -12.84
N SER A 82 7.27 9.20 -12.18
CA SER A 82 5.97 8.81 -12.75
C SER A 82 5.75 9.48 -14.10
N LYS A 83 5.11 8.75 -15.01
CA LYS A 83 4.74 9.23 -16.35
C LYS A 83 3.25 8.91 -16.57
N PRO A 84 2.56 9.70 -17.41
CA PRO A 84 1.19 9.37 -17.81
C PRO A 84 1.15 7.94 -18.35
N ARG A 85 0.26 7.10 -17.80
CA ARG A 85 0.01 5.74 -18.32
C ARG A 85 -1.05 5.78 -19.41
N SER A 86 -2.09 6.59 -19.22
CA SER A 86 -3.15 6.73 -20.22
C SER A 86 -2.83 7.81 -21.26
N THR A 87 -3.37 7.59 -22.46
CA THR A 87 -3.36 8.56 -23.56
C THR A 87 -4.68 9.31 -23.70
N ASN A 88 -5.74 8.91 -22.99
CA ASN A 88 -7.03 9.59 -23.00
C ASN A 88 -7.21 10.50 -21.78
N ASP A 89 -7.94 11.61 -21.96
CA ASP A 89 -8.10 12.64 -20.92
C ASP A 89 -8.88 12.16 -19.68
N SER A 90 -9.79 11.20 -19.84
CA SER A 90 -10.64 10.70 -18.76
C SER A 90 -9.82 9.94 -17.71
N ASP A 91 -9.06 8.94 -18.17
CA ASP A 91 -8.21 8.13 -17.31
C ASP A 91 -7.02 8.95 -16.80
N LEU A 92 -6.52 9.90 -17.61
CA LEU A 92 -5.44 10.80 -17.20
C LEU A 92 -5.88 11.74 -16.07
N TRP A 93 -7.13 12.20 -16.09
CA TRP A 93 -7.71 12.93 -14.97
C TRP A 93 -7.67 12.09 -13.70
N ASP A 94 -8.23 10.87 -13.73
CA ASP A 94 -8.25 9.98 -12.57
C ASP A 94 -6.83 9.63 -12.06
N GLU A 95 -5.89 9.35 -12.98
CA GLU A 95 -4.50 9.05 -12.66
C GLU A 95 -3.81 10.20 -11.91
N ILE A 96 -3.95 11.44 -12.41
CA ILE A 96 -3.39 12.63 -11.77
C ILE A 96 -4.01 12.86 -10.40
N GLN A 97 -5.33 12.73 -10.31
CA GLN A 97 -6.05 12.97 -9.05
C GLN A 97 -5.64 11.96 -7.97
N LYS A 98 -5.49 10.68 -8.32
CA LYS A 98 -4.95 9.65 -7.41
C LYS A 98 -3.51 9.94 -6.98
N LEU A 99 -2.66 10.43 -7.89
CA LEU A 99 -1.30 10.86 -7.52
C LEU A 99 -1.33 12.00 -6.49
N LEU A 100 -2.28 12.93 -6.59
CA LEU A 100 -2.44 14.05 -5.66
C LEU A 100 -2.88 13.61 -4.26
N LEU A 101 -3.50 12.43 -4.11
CA LEU A 101 -3.83 11.85 -2.80
C LEU A 101 -2.59 11.45 -1.97
N ARG A 102 -1.41 11.41 -2.61
CA ARG A 102 -0.10 11.09 -1.99
C ARG A 102 0.71 12.33 -1.61
N VAL A 103 0.26 13.51 -2.01
CA VAL A 103 0.96 14.79 -1.86
C VAL A 103 0.40 15.50 -0.60
N PRO A 104 1.16 16.40 0.08
CA PRO A 104 0.60 17.15 1.21
C PRO A 104 -0.72 17.82 0.84
N GLU A 105 -1.75 17.72 1.68
CA GLU A 105 -3.12 18.16 1.33
C GLU A 105 -3.19 19.62 0.83
N SER A 106 -2.42 20.52 1.46
CA SER A 106 -2.36 21.95 1.06
C SER A 106 -1.76 22.17 -0.34
N MET A 107 -0.87 21.29 -0.78
CA MET A 107 -0.30 21.30 -2.13
C MET A 107 -1.24 20.58 -3.10
N ALA A 108 -1.83 19.46 -2.70
CA ALA A 108 -2.81 18.73 -3.48
C ALA A 108 -3.96 19.64 -3.92
N GLN A 109 -4.59 20.36 -2.98
CA GLN A 109 -5.71 21.26 -3.29
C GLN A 109 -5.35 22.35 -4.31
N LYS A 110 -4.15 22.94 -4.22
CA LYS A 110 -3.68 23.93 -5.20
C LYS A 110 -3.51 23.32 -6.59
N LEU A 111 -2.98 22.11 -6.67
CA LEU A 111 -2.75 21.41 -7.94
C LEU A 111 -4.05 20.89 -8.55
N GLN A 112 -4.98 20.40 -7.74
CA GLN A 112 -6.33 20.02 -8.18
C GLN A 112 -7.05 21.23 -8.80
N ASN A 113 -6.98 22.40 -8.16
CA ASN A 113 -7.54 23.63 -8.71
C ASN A 113 -6.85 24.04 -10.04
N LYS A 114 -5.52 23.92 -10.14
CA LYS A 114 -4.79 24.19 -11.40
C LYS A 114 -5.19 23.21 -12.51
N ALA A 115 -5.33 21.92 -12.18
CA ALA A 115 -5.77 20.89 -13.12
C ALA A 115 -7.18 21.19 -13.63
N LEU A 116 -8.10 21.52 -12.72
CA LEU A 116 -9.48 21.88 -13.04
C LEU A 116 -9.58 23.14 -13.91
N GLN A 117 -8.79 24.18 -13.60
CA GLN A 117 -8.70 25.37 -14.46
C GLN A 117 -8.22 25.04 -15.87
N SER A 118 -7.28 24.10 -15.99
CA SER A 118 -6.77 23.64 -17.29
C SER A 118 -7.84 22.85 -18.05
N ALA A 119 -8.59 21.98 -17.37
CA ALA A 119 -9.74 21.27 -17.94
C ALA A 119 -10.84 22.25 -18.40
N LYS A 120 -11.10 23.33 -17.64
CA LYS A 120 -12.09 24.36 -18.01
C LYS A 120 -11.72 25.11 -19.29
N LYS A 121 -10.43 25.32 -19.58
CA LYS A 121 -9.98 25.96 -20.84
C LYS A 121 -10.36 25.18 -22.10
N ILE A 122 -10.50 23.87 -21.98
CA ILE A 122 -10.84 22.97 -23.08
C ILE A 122 -12.33 22.62 -23.10
N ASN A 123 -13.17 23.42 -22.42
CA ASN A 123 -14.62 23.24 -22.26
C ASN A 123 -15.05 21.99 -21.48
N ALA A 124 -14.17 21.42 -20.65
CA ALA A 124 -14.61 20.45 -19.64
C ALA A 124 -15.25 21.21 -18.47
N LYS A 125 -16.26 20.60 -17.85
CA LYS A 125 -16.99 21.15 -16.72
C LYS A 125 -16.84 20.22 -15.53
N GLU A 126 -16.75 20.82 -14.36
CA GLU A 126 -16.77 20.11 -13.08
C GLU A 126 -18.10 19.37 -12.93
N ASP A 127 -18.03 18.12 -12.47
CA ASP A 127 -19.19 17.28 -12.18
C ASP A 127 -19.03 16.58 -10.83
N ASP A 128 -19.72 17.11 -9.83
CA ASP A 128 -19.71 16.56 -8.46
C ASP A 128 -20.76 15.47 -8.27
N THR A 129 -21.52 15.13 -9.32
CA THR A 129 -22.63 14.16 -9.24
C THR A 129 -22.25 12.77 -9.73
N ASN A 130 -21.24 12.67 -10.61
CA ASN A 130 -20.75 11.42 -11.16
C ASN A 130 -19.42 11.01 -10.50
N ASN A 131 -19.50 10.51 -9.26
CA ASN A 131 -18.34 10.06 -8.50
C ASN A 131 -18.36 8.55 -8.28
N ASN A 132 -17.16 7.96 -8.22
CA ASN A 132 -17.00 6.70 -7.51
C ASN A 132 -17.08 6.99 -6.02
N GLU A 133 -17.92 6.24 -5.31
CA GLU A 133 -18.16 6.45 -3.89
C GLU A 133 -17.42 5.41 -3.05
N LEU A 134 -16.69 5.90 -2.05
CA LEU A 134 -15.99 5.10 -1.07
C LEU A 134 -16.74 5.14 0.27
N PRO A 135 -16.99 3.99 0.91
CA PRO A 135 -17.73 3.95 2.18
C PRO A 135 -16.92 4.62 3.29
N PHE A 136 -17.52 5.61 3.96
CA PHE A 136 -16.90 6.32 5.08
C PHE A 136 -17.91 6.94 6.05
N SER A 137 -17.43 7.48 7.17
CA SER A 137 -18.28 8.09 8.21
C SER A 137 -18.78 9.49 7.88
N GLU A 138 -18.26 10.10 6.81
CA GLU A 138 -18.64 11.44 6.35
C GLU A 138 -18.76 11.48 4.82
N ASN A 139 -19.60 12.38 4.32
CA ASN A 139 -19.67 12.70 2.90
C ASN A 139 -18.61 13.76 2.59
N LYS A 140 -17.65 13.45 1.71
CA LYS A 140 -16.56 14.35 1.37
C LYS A 140 -16.07 14.12 -0.05
N LEU A 141 -16.10 15.16 -0.88
CA LEU A 141 -15.50 15.12 -2.21
C LEU A 141 -13.97 15.12 -2.10
N LEU A 142 -13.30 14.13 -2.69
CA LEU A 142 -11.83 14.07 -2.75
C LEU A 142 -11.31 14.77 -4.01
N TYR A 143 -11.97 14.52 -5.14
CA TYR A 143 -11.81 15.26 -6.37
C TYR A 143 -13.07 15.15 -7.24
N PRO A 144 -13.43 16.20 -7.98
CA PRO A 144 -14.62 16.19 -8.82
C PRO A 144 -14.41 15.32 -10.06
N GLY A 145 -15.51 14.85 -10.61
CA GLY A 145 -15.57 14.33 -11.97
C GLY A 145 -15.51 15.46 -12.99
N LEU A 146 -15.55 15.07 -14.27
CA LEU A 146 -15.64 15.99 -15.40
C LEU A 146 -16.77 15.58 -16.34
N THR A 147 -17.42 16.59 -16.94
CA THR A 147 -18.36 16.46 -18.06
C THR A 147 -18.00 17.42 -19.18
N GLY A 148 -18.73 17.37 -20.30
CA GLY A 148 -18.46 18.18 -21.48
C GLY A 148 -17.49 17.48 -22.44
N THR A 149 -16.41 18.17 -22.81
CA THR A 149 -15.38 17.65 -23.74
C THR A 149 -14.58 16.51 -23.15
N VAL A 150 -14.36 16.52 -21.83
CA VAL A 150 -13.77 15.41 -21.08
C VAL A 150 -14.82 14.85 -20.14
N LYS A 151 -15.05 13.54 -20.18
CA LYS A 151 -15.96 12.83 -19.27
C LYS A 151 -15.16 11.92 -18.38
N ALA A 152 -15.09 12.24 -17.09
CA ALA A 152 -14.35 11.47 -16.10
C ALA A 152 -15.17 11.36 -14.82
N LYS A 153 -15.02 10.25 -14.08
CA LYS A 153 -15.62 10.13 -12.76
C LYS A 153 -14.74 10.81 -11.72
N GLY A 154 -15.37 11.41 -10.72
CA GLY A 154 -14.67 11.87 -9.51
C GLY A 154 -14.55 10.75 -8.48
N LEU A 155 -14.11 11.13 -7.28
CA LEU A 155 -14.02 10.24 -6.13
C LEU A 155 -14.50 10.99 -4.89
N CYS A 156 -15.39 10.38 -4.14
CA CYS A 156 -15.86 10.91 -2.88
C CYS A 156 -15.93 9.83 -1.79
N LEU A 157 -15.85 10.28 -0.56
CA LEU A 157 -16.28 9.54 0.62
C LEU A 157 -17.79 9.71 0.76
N SER A 158 -18.49 8.63 1.10
CA SER A 158 -19.94 8.58 1.17
C SER A 158 -20.40 7.76 2.38
N THR A 159 -21.39 8.29 3.11
CA THR A 159 -22.09 7.57 4.19
C THR A 159 -23.06 6.52 3.67
N GLU A 160 -23.41 6.60 2.39
CA GLU A 160 -24.40 5.74 1.71
C GLU A 160 -23.72 4.64 0.88
N ALA A 161 -22.44 4.80 0.54
CA ALA A 161 -21.68 3.79 -0.16
C ALA A 161 -21.62 2.47 0.62
N SER A 162 -21.75 1.37 -0.12
CA SER A 162 -21.74 0.04 0.46
C SER A 162 -20.32 -0.40 0.81
N LEU A 163 -20.18 -1.09 1.94
CA LEU A 163 -18.97 -1.81 2.30
C LEU A 163 -18.69 -2.94 1.30
N TYR A 164 -17.43 -3.37 1.23
CA TYR A 164 -17.06 -4.56 0.48
C TYR A 164 -17.86 -5.78 0.96
N SER A 165 -18.43 -6.54 0.03
CA SER A 165 -19.50 -7.51 0.30
C SER A 165 -19.12 -8.56 1.37
N GLU A 166 -17.87 -9.01 1.38
CA GLU A 166 -17.39 -10.04 2.32
C GLU A 166 -17.18 -9.55 3.77
N ILE A 167 -17.20 -8.24 3.98
CA ILE A 167 -17.08 -7.61 5.31
C ILE A 167 -18.29 -6.74 5.65
N ASN A 168 -19.27 -6.64 4.76
CA ASN A 168 -20.50 -5.90 4.97
C ASN A 168 -21.39 -6.67 5.95
N ASP A 169 -21.51 -6.17 7.18
CA ASP A 169 -22.38 -6.75 8.20
C ASP A 169 -23.20 -5.64 8.89
N LYS A 170 -24.49 -5.90 9.07
CA LYS A 170 -25.44 -4.98 9.70
C LYS A 170 -25.18 -4.71 11.18
N THR A 171 -24.40 -5.59 11.83
CA THR A 171 -24.04 -5.49 13.24
C THR A 171 -22.84 -4.58 13.51
N LEU A 172 -22.20 -4.06 12.46
CA LEU A 172 -21.03 -3.20 12.61
C LEU A 172 -21.40 -1.82 13.16
N ASP A 173 -20.75 -1.44 14.25
CA ASP A 173 -20.85 -0.13 14.87
C ASP A 173 -19.47 0.42 15.30
N GLY A 174 -19.44 1.68 15.74
CA GLY A 174 -18.26 2.32 16.32
C GLY A 174 -16.97 2.11 15.52
N ASP A 175 -15.90 1.72 16.23
CA ASP A 175 -14.58 1.49 15.64
C ASP A 175 -14.58 0.31 14.65
N LEU A 176 -15.44 -0.70 14.83
CA LEU A 176 -15.52 -1.84 13.90
C LEU A 176 -16.07 -1.40 12.55
N LYS A 177 -17.14 -0.59 12.54
CA LYS A 177 -17.68 0.00 11.31
C LYS A 177 -16.64 0.88 10.62
N PHE A 178 -15.95 1.72 11.39
CA PHE A 178 -14.89 2.58 10.86
C PHE A 178 -13.75 1.77 10.23
N LEU A 179 -13.27 0.71 10.89
CA LEU A 179 -12.26 -0.18 10.33
C LEU A 179 -12.76 -0.90 9.07
N ALA A 180 -14.02 -1.32 9.03
CA ALA A 180 -14.61 -1.95 7.83
C ALA A 180 -14.63 -0.99 6.63
N GLN A 181 -14.92 0.30 6.88
CA GLN A 181 -14.86 1.36 5.88
C GLN A 181 -13.44 1.53 5.34
N ILE A 182 -12.44 1.63 6.22
CA ILE A 182 -11.03 1.73 5.81
C ILE A 182 -10.57 0.50 5.03
N VAL A 183 -10.94 -0.71 5.47
CA VAL A 183 -10.61 -1.95 4.75
C VAL A 183 -11.26 -1.95 3.35
N SER A 184 -12.51 -1.51 3.23
CA SER A 184 -13.19 -1.39 1.93
C SER A 184 -12.46 -0.40 1.01
N ILE A 185 -12.03 0.75 1.55
CA ILE A 185 -11.22 1.73 0.80
C ILE A 185 -9.89 1.11 0.37
N CYS A 186 -9.20 0.40 1.27
CA CYS A 186 -7.94 -0.26 0.93
C CYS A 186 -8.12 -1.27 -0.21
N ILE A 187 -9.20 -2.07 -0.19
CA ILE A 187 -9.53 -3.03 -1.25
C ILE A 187 -9.78 -2.30 -2.57
N ASP A 188 -10.53 -1.20 -2.57
CA ASP A 188 -10.78 -0.40 -3.77
C ASP A 188 -9.47 0.09 -4.40
N PHE A 189 -8.55 0.67 -3.61
CA PHE A 189 -7.25 1.13 -4.10
C PHE A 189 -6.35 -0.02 -4.59
N ILE A 190 -6.37 -1.18 -3.92
CA ILE A 190 -5.64 -2.38 -4.37
C ILE A 190 -6.14 -2.85 -5.75
N GLN A 191 -7.43 -2.69 -6.03
CA GLN A 191 -8.04 -3.07 -7.31
C GLN A 191 -7.83 -2.00 -8.40
N ASN A 192 -7.87 -0.71 -8.03
CA ASN A 192 -8.04 0.39 -8.97
C ASN A 192 -6.84 1.36 -9.06
N ASP A 193 -5.80 1.24 -8.22
CA ASP A 193 -4.58 2.04 -8.32
C ASP A 193 -3.35 1.15 -8.62
N PRO A 194 -2.85 1.14 -9.87
CA PRO A 194 -1.68 0.34 -10.24
C PRO A 194 -0.36 0.88 -9.67
N SER A 195 -0.38 2.04 -9.02
CA SER A 195 0.78 2.68 -8.39
C SER A 195 0.99 2.23 -6.95
N LEU A 196 0.01 1.51 -6.38
CA LEU A 196 0.07 0.97 -5.03
C LEU A 196 0.93 -0.30 -4.98
N HIS A 197 1.72 -0.40 -3.92
CA HIS A 197 2.57 -1.53 -3.60
C HIS A 197 2.24 -2.07 -2.22
N HIS A 198 2.88 -3.18 -1.87
CA HIS A 198 2.78 -3.74 -0.54
C HIS A 198 4.13 -4.21 0.01
N CYS A 199 4.20 -4.32 1.34
CA CYS A 199 5.34 -4.85 2.08
C CYS A 199 4.91 -5.70 3.30
N LEU A 200 3.73 -6.33 3.19
CA LEU A 200 3.16 -7.14 4.26
C LEU A 200 3.91 -8.48 4.36
N LYS A 201 4.50 -8.74 5.53
CA LYS A 201 5.41 -9.86 5.75
C LYS A 201 4.76 -11.24 5.51
N SER A 202 3.47 -11.37 5.82
CA SER A 202 2.73 -12.62 5.62
C SER A 202 2.55 -13.02 4.14
N ILE A 203 2.70 -12.06 3.22
CA ILE A 203 2.55 -12.31 1.77
C ILE A 203 3.93 -12.33 1.12
N LYS A 204 4.80 -11.39 1.47
CA LYS A 204 6.18 -11.38 1.03
C LYS A 204 7.09 -10.92 2.14
N PHE A 205 8.03 -11.78 2.49
CA PHE A 205 8.90 -11.58 3.65
C PHE A 205 9.81 -10.34 3.53
N PHE A 206 10.26 -9.99 2.31
CA PHE A 206 11.20 -8.89 2.07
C PHE A 206 10.73 -7.91 1.00
N GLY A 207 11.05 -6.63 1.24
CA GLY A 207 10.99 -5.55 0.25
C GLY A 207 9.60 -4.98 -0.01
N ILE A 208 9.57 -3.94 -0.84
CA ILE A 208 8.34 -3.32 -1.35
C ILE A 208 8.05 -3.93 -2.71
N THR A 209 6.81 -4.38 -2.92
CA THR A 209 6.45 -5.17 -4.10
C THR A 209 5.20 -4.64 -4.76
N ARG A 210 5.25 -4.48 -6.09
CA ARG A 210 4.08 -4.16 -6.89
C ARG A 210 3.06 -5.29 -6.84
N PHE A 211 1.78 -4.96 -6.86
CA PHE A 211 0.74 -5.96 -7.03
C PHE A 211 0.80 -6.60 -8.42
N ASN A 212 0.95 -7.92 -8.45
CA ASN A 212 0.51 -8.74 -9.59
C ASN A 212 -0.87 -9.35 -9.24
N SER A 213 -1.47 -10.10 -10.15
CA SER A 213 -2.80 -10.70 -9.94
C SER A 213 -2.87 -11.57 -8.67
N LYS A 214 -1.88 -12.45 -8.46
CA LYS A 214 -1.80 -13.35 -7.30
C LYS A 214 -1.65 -12.59 -5.99
N HIS A 215 -0.65 -11.71 -5.88
CA HIS A 215 -0.43 -10.89 -4.69
C HIS A 215 -1.65 -10.03 -4.36
N ARG A 216 -2.35 -9.51 -5.38
CA ARG A 216 -3.57 -8.72 -5.19
C ARG A 216 -4.64 -9.54 -4.47
N GLU A 217 -4.91 -10.73 -4.97
CA GLU A 217 -5.91 -11.63 -4.38
C GLU A 217 -5.52 -12.08 -2.97
N ASP A 218 -4.26 -12.50 -2.77
CA ASP A 218 -3.74 -12.91 -1.46
C ASP A 218 -3.82 -11.78 -0.43
N TYR A 219 -3.56 -10.54 -0.85
CA TYR A 219 -3.65 -9.36 0.03
C TYR A 219 -5.08 -9.02 0.42
N ILE A 220 -5.99 -9.01 -0.54
CA ILE A 220 -7.42 -8.76 -0.27
C ILE A 220 -7.96 -9.82 0.70
N LYS A 221 -7.66 -11.11 0.45
CA LYS A 221 -8.04 -12.19 1.37
C LYS A 221 -7.46 -12.01 2.77
N THR A 222 -6.21 -11.58 2.86
CA THR A 222 -5.53 -11.32 4.15
C THR A 222 -6.18 -10.15 4.90
N LEU A 223 -6.49 -9.04 4.23
CA LEU A 223 -7.20 -7.90 4.84
C LEU A 223 -8.57 -8.32 5.37
N ILE A 224 -9.34 -9.06 4.58
CA ILE A 224 -10.66 -9.56 4.97
C ILE A 224 -10.53 -10.51 6.17
N LEU A 225 -9.55 -11.41 6.15
CA LEU A 225 -9.27 -12.34 7.25
C LEU A 225 -8.94 -11.59 8.54
N PHE A 226 -8.04 -10.61 8.49
CA PHE A 226 -7.65 -9.84 9.68
C PHE A 226 -8.82 -9.02 10.22
N PHE A 227 -9.61 -8.40 9.35
CA PHE A 227 -10.84 -7.71 9.78
C PHE A 227 -11.83 -8.66 10.46
N LYS A 228 -12.08 -9.84 9.87
CA LYS A 228 -12.96 -10.85 10.48
C LYS A 228 -12.46 -11.28 11.86
N LYS A 229 -11.15 -11.50 12.03
CA LYS A 229 -10.55 -11.79 13.35
C LYS A 229 -10.80 -10.67 14.37
N VAL A 230 -10.66 -9.40 13.98
CA VAL A 230 -10.94 -8.26 14.86
C VAL A 230 -12.39 -8.31 15.35
N LYS A 231 -13.34 -8.54 14.44
CA LYS A 231 -14.75 -8.65 14.76
C LYS A 231 -15.06 -9.88 15.64
N ASP A 232 -14.56 -11.06 15.27
CA ASP A 232 -14.82 -12.32 15.98
C ASP A 232 -14.24 -12.32 17.39
N HIS A 233 -13.20 -11.53 17.64
CA HIS A 233 -12.55 -11.39 18.94
C HIS A 233 -12.98 -10.14 19.71
N GLU A 234 -13.98 -9.37 19.26
CA GLU A 234 -14.35 -8.10 19.90
C GLU A 234 -14.71 -8.24 21.40
N GLN A 235 -15.22 -9.40 21.81
CA GLN A 235 -15.58 -9.71 23.20
C GLN A 235 -14.39 -10.13 24.09
N ASP A 236 -13.22 -10.41 23.50
CA ASP A 236 -11.99 -10.79 24.20
C ASP A 236 -10.96 -9.67 23.98
N PRO A 237 -10.80 -8.72 24.92
CA PRO A 237 -9.99 -7.51 24.69
C PRO A 237 -8.54 -7.80 24.28
N ILE A 238 -7.95 -8.88 24.80
CA ILE A 238 -6.57 -9.27 24.49
C ILE A 238 -6.48 -9.79 23.05
N LYS A 239 -7.37 -10.72 22.68
CA LYS A 239 -7.41 -11.23 21.30
C LYS A 239 -7.81 -10.15 20.30
N SER A 240 -8.73 -9.25 20.67
CA SER A 240 -9.12 -8.09 19.87
C SER A 240 -7.93 -7.18 19.62
N LEU A 241 -7.15 -6.82 20.66
CA LEU A 241 -5.95 -5.99 20.50
C LEU A 241 -4.92 -6.65 19.57
N LYS A 242 -4.64 -7.94 19.74
CA LYS A 242 -3.71 -8.67 18.85
C LYS A 242 -4.20 -8.69 17.41
N ALA A 243 -5.48 -8.99 17.18
CA ALA A 243 -6.07 -8.96 15.84
C ALA A 243 -6.04 -7.56 15.21
N ARG A 244 -6.25 -6.51 16.01
CA ARG A 244 -6.16 -5.11 15.55
C ARG A 244 -4.74 -4.71 15.19
N LEU A 245 -3.72 -5.22 15.89
CA LEU A 245 -2.32 -5.01 15.52
C LEU A 245 -1.98 -5.64 14.16
N ASP A 246 -2.49 -6.84 13.87
CA ASP A 246 -2.29 -7.49 12.57
C ASP A 246 -3.02 -6.74 11.45
N LEU A 247 -4.24 -6.25 11.71
CA LEU A 247 -4.98 -5.41 10.76
C LEU A 247 -4.29 -4.06 10.52
N ASP A 248 -3.80 -3.40 11.57
CA ASP A 248 -3.03 -2.15 11.47
C ASP A 248 -1.79 -2.34 10.60
N GLU A 249 -1.04 -3.43 10.80
CA GLU A 249 0.11 -3.75 9.96
C GLU A 249 -0.31 -3.93 8.50
N ALA A 250 -1.38 -4.65 8.23
CA ALA A 250 -1.87 -4.86 6.86
C ALA A 250 -2.34 -3.56 6.19
N ILE A 251 -2.94 -2.62 6.93
CA ILE A 251 -3.33 -1.32 6.39
C ILE A 251 -2.08 -0.46 6.10
N ASN A 252 -1.13 -0.42 7.04
CA ASN A 252 0.07 0.41 6.92
C ASN A 252 1.17 -0.20 6.03
N SER A 253 1.03 -1.49 5.67
CA SER A 253 1.90 -2.16 4.68
C SER A 253 1.51 -1.87 3.24
N LEU A 254 0.39 -1.19 3.00
CA LEU A 254 0.04 -0.62 1.69
C LEU A 254 0.77 0.70 1.51
N VAL A 255 1.69 0.74 0.56
CA VAL A 255 2.64 1.84 0.38
C VAL A 255 2.75 2.23 -1.08
N TYR A 256 3.12 3.48 -1.35
CA TYR A 256 3.46 3.94 -2.68
C TYR A 256 4.97 4.01 -2.87
N GLN A 257 5.44 4.07 -4.12
CA GLN A 257 6.84 4.37 -4.44
C GLN A 257 6.90 5.57 -5.41
N PRO A 258 7.51 6.72 -5.02
CA PRO A 258 7.95 7.10 -3.67
C PRO A 258 6.83 7.06 -2.61
N LEU A 259 7.18 6.98 -1.33
CA LEU A 259 6.17 6.99 -0.27
C LEU A 259 5.33 8.28 -0.31
N ALA A 260 4.06 8.16 0.06
CA ALA A 260 3.17 9.30 0.24
C ALA A 260 3.66 10.20 1.39
N ASP A 261 3.37 11.49 1.30
CA ASP A 261 3.70 12.44 2.36
C ASP A 261 2.94 12.09 3.66
N PRO A 262 3.55 12.23 4.85
CA PRO A 262 2.86 11.97 6.11
C PRO A 262 1.57 12.79 6.28
N ASN A 263 1.47 13.98 5.69
CA ASN A 263 0.29 14.85 5.74
C ASN A 263 -0.54 14.80 4.46
N SER A 264 -0.38 13.75 3.66
CA SER A 264 -1.26 13.44 2.54
C SER A 264 -2.57 12.81 3.01
N TRP A 265 -3.59 12.85 2.15
CA TRP A 265 -4.87 12.20 2.43
C TRP A 265 -4.69 10.69 2.71
N TRP A 266 -3.88 10.01 1.89
CA TRP A 266 -3.61 8.58 2.06
C TRP A 266 -3.00 8.25 3.42
N CYS A 267 -1.96 8.96 3.83
CA CYS A 267 -1.32 8.70 5.13
C CYS A 267 -2.22 9.11 6.31
N ASN A 268 -3.07 10.13 6.16
CA ASN A 268 -4.04 10.50 7.19
C ASN A 268 -5.08 9.38 7.40
N LEU A 269 -5.56 8.75 6.33
CA LEU A 269 -6.45 7.57 6.42
C LEU A 269 -5.80 6.43 7.23
N GLN A 270 -4.54 6.10 6.95
CA GLN A 270 -3.79 5.06 7.68
C GLN A 270 -3.57 5.42 9.15
N LYS A 271 -3.23 6.70 9.43
CA LYS A 271 -3.09 7.20 10.81
C LYS A 271 -4.40 7.12 11.58
N ASP A 272 -5.52 7.44 10.94
CA ASP A 272 -6.82 7.38 11.59
C ASP A 272 -7.23 5.94 11.90
N ALA A 273 -6.93 4.98 11.01
CA ALA A 273 -7.05 3.55 11.32
C ALA A 273 -6.25 3.18 12.58
N ARG A 274 -4.99 3.61 12.63
CA ARG A 274 -4.06 3.31 13.72
C ARG A 274 -4.50 3.87 15.07
N LYS A 275 -5.11 5.06 15.10
CA LYS A 275 -5.67 5.65 16.34
C LYS A 275 -6.71 4.77 17.02
N THR A 276 -7.35 3.84 16.29
CA THR A 276 -8.28 2.87 16.91
C THR A 276 -7.58 1.89 17.85
N LEU A 277 -6.25 1.75 17.76
CA LEU A 277 -5.46 0.95 18.71
C LEU A 277 -5.48 1.56 20.12
N ASP A 278 -5.55 2.88 20.26
CA ASP A 278 -5.52 3.56 21.56
C ASP A 278 -6.71 3.10 22.42
N LYS A 279 -7.92 3.10 21.84
CA LYS A 279 -9.12 2.59 22.49
C LYS A 279 -9.04 1.08 22.78
N ALA A 280 -8.43 0.29 21.90
CA ALA A 280 -8.25 -1.14 22.14
C ALA A 280 -7.29 -1.41 23.31
N VAL A 281 -6.22 -0.63 23.42
CA VAL A 281 -5.29 -0.64 24.56
C VAL A 281 -6.01 -0.24 25.85
N GLU A 282 -6.80 0.83 25.82
CA GLU A 282 -7.60 1.29 26.98
C GLU A 282 -8.55 0.20 27.50
N ARG A 283 -9.20 -0.55 26.59
CA ARG A 283 -10.05 -1.68 26.98
C ARG A 283 -9.28 -2.78 27.70
N VAL A 284 -8.08 -3.12 27.24
CA VAL A 284 -7.22 -4.11 27.92
C VAL A 284 -6.78 -3.58 29.30
N ASN A 285 -6.38 -2.30 29.37
CA ASN A 285 -5.97 -1.65 30.63
C ASN A 285 -7.10 -1.47 31.65
N SER A 286 -8.36 -1.55 31.20
CA SER A 286 -9.54 -1.52 32.09
C SER A 286 -9.81 -2.85 32.78
N MET A 287 -9.09 -3.92 32.41
CA MET A 287 -9.19 -5.23 33.04
C MET A 287 -8.22 -5.36 34.22
N ASP A 288 -8.69 -5.95 35.32
CA ASP A 288 -7.86 -6.20 36.50
C ASP A 288 -6.66 -7.09 36.17
N GLY A 289 -5.46 -6.65 36.55
CA GLY A 289 -4.22 -7.43 36.39
C GLY A 289 -3.62 -7.41 34.98
N TYR A 290 -4.12 -6.56 34.07
CA TYR A 290 -3.57 -6.40 32.73
C TYR A 290 -2.98 -4.99 32.51
N THR A 291 -1.88 -4.96 31.77
CA THR A 291 -1.25 -3.74 31.28
C THR A 291 -0.89 -3.91 29.80
N ALA A 292 -1.23 -2.94 28.98
CA ALA A 292 -0.96 -2.97 27.56
C ALA A 292 -0.58 -1.58 27.04
N GLY A 293 0.13 -1.57 25.92
CA GLY A 293 0.44 -0.33 25.22
C GLY A 293 1.01 -0.57 23.83
N CYS A 294 1.04 0.52 23.07
CA CYS A 294 1.54 0.59 21.71
C CYS A 294 2.46 1.80 21.57
N GLN A 295 3.53 1.67 20.81
CA GLN A 295 4.48 2.73 20.51
C GLN A 295 4.71 2.83 19.01
N TRP A 296 4.44 4.02 18.47
CA TRP A 296 4.80 4.35 17.09
C TRP A 296 6.31 4.44 16.99
N LEU A 297 6.87 3.74 16.00
CA LEU A 297 8.29 3.73 15.78
C LEU A 297 8.68 4.88 14.86
N LEU A 298 9.33 5.89 15.41
CA LEU A 298 9.74 7.12 14.73
C LEU A 298 11.16 7.48 15.18
N GLY A 299 11.94 8.17 14.34
CA GLY A 299 13.30 8.61 14.70
C GLY A 299 14.37 7.87 13.92
N VAL A 300 15.57 7.72 14.50
CA VAL A 300 16.72 7.10 13.83
C VAL A 300 16.82 5.60 14.15
N ARG A 301 17.47 4.85 13.26
CA ARG A 301 17.63 3.39 13.37
C ARG A 301 18.18 2.96 14.72
N ASP A 302 19.22 3.63 15.22
CA ASP A 302 19.89 3.23 16.45
C ASP A 302 18.96 3.25 17.68
N ASP A 303 17.99 4.17 17.71
CA ASP A 303 17.01 4.26 18.80
C ASP A 303 15.89 3.22 18.68
N ILE A 304 15.55 2.84 17.44
CA ILE A 304 14.35 2.07 17.11
C ILE A 304 14.62 0.57 16.96
N ILE A 305 15.85 0.18 16.59
CA ILE A 305 16.20 -1.20 16.25
C ILE A 305 15.92 -2.21 17.38
N LYS A 306 15.92 -1.76 18.64
CA LYS A 306 15.62 -2.60 19.81
C LYS A 306 14.13 -2.95 19.95
N TYR A 307 13.26 -2.28 19.19
CA TYR A 307 11.81 -2.48 19.19
C TYR A 307 11.30 -3.17 17.92
N THR A 308 12.18 -3.51 16.98
CA THR A 308 11.83 -4.17 15.71
C THR A 308 12.25 -5.63 15.70
N GLU A 309 11.55 -6.44 14.91
CA GLU A 309 11.83 -7.88 14.82
C GLU A 309 13.10 -8.15 14.01
N ASN A 310 13.27 -7.40 12.92
CA ASN A 310 14.37 -7.57 12.00
C ASN A 310 15.29 -6.35 12.05
N LYS A 311 16.61 -6.60 12.06
CA LYS A 311 17.58 -5.51 11.97
C LYS A 311 17.56 -4.87 10.58
N ASP A 312 17.09 -5.59 9.56
CA ASP A 312 17.15 -5.17 8.15
C ASP A 312 15.78 -4.94 7.49
N ASP A 313 14.79 -4.47 8.25
CA ASP A 313 13.48 -4.17 7.69
C ASP A 313 13.55 -3.11 6.56
N VAL A 314 13.18 -3.59 5.37
CA VAL A 314 12.88 -2.90 4.10
C VAL A 314 13.84 -1.78 3.71
N ILE A 315 15.03 -2.16 3.24
CA ILE A 315 15.94 -1.30 2.48
C ILE A 315 15.98 -1.83 1.05
N ASP A 316 15.09 -1.39 0.18
CA ASP A 316 15.25 -1.67 -1.25
C ASP A 316 15.06 -0.39 -2.06
N LYS A 317 16.16 0.08 -2.67
CA LYS A 317 16.28 1.09 -3.74
C LYS A 317 15.17 2.15 -3.81
N LEU A 318 14.76 2.66 -2.64
CA LEU A 318 13.74 3.68 -2.55
C LEU A 318 14.37 4.97 -3.06
N GLN A 319 13.91 5.47 -4.21
CA GLN A 319 14.25 6.81 -4.72
C GLN A 319 13.58 7.88 -3.84
N VAL A 320 13.97 7.95 -2.57
CA VAL A 320 13.36 8.86 -1.60
C VAL A 320 14.46 9.70 -0.97
N ARG A 321 14.25 11.02 -0.99
CA ARG A 321 15.13 11.97 -0.28
C ARG A 321 14.79 11.94 1.21
N GLY A 322 15.80 11.82 2.05
CA GLY A 322 15.65 11.97 3.49
C GLY A 322 16.96 11.71 4.22
N THR A 323 16.91 11.68 5.55
CA THR A 323 18.08 11.40 6.37
C THR A 323 18.34 9.89 6.39
N PRO A 324 19.49 9.42 5.86
CA PRO A 324 19.91 8.02 5.95
C PRO A 324 19.65 7.40 7.32
N GLY A 325 19.04 6.21 7.34
CA GLY A 325 18.76 5.48 8.58
C GLY A 325 17.68 6.07 9.48
N LYS A 326 16.96 7.12 9.07
CA LYS A 326 15.74 7.57 9.76
C LYS A 326 14.56 6.69 9.36
N VAL A 327 13.63 6.45 10.28
CA VAL A 327 12.36 5.78 9.99
C VAL A 327 11.57 6.65 9.01
N LEU A 328 11.24 6.04 7.89
CA LEU A 328 10.47 6.60 6.79
C LEU A 328 8.98 6.24 6.93
N ALA A 329 8.65 5.01 7.34
CA ALA A 329 7.28 4.61 7.67
C ALA A 329 7.25 3.58 8.80
N CYS A 330 6.25 3.68 9.68
CA CYS A 330 5.97 2.67 10.71
C CYS A 330 4.89 1.72 10.18
N LEU A 331 5.30 0.50 9.81
CA LEU A 331 4.40 -0.52 9.27
C LEU A 331 3.61 -1.21 10.38
N ARG A 332 4.30 -1.63 11.45
CA ARG A 332 3.70 -2.20 12.65
C ARG A 332 4.24 -1.44 13.87
N VAL A 333 3.35 -1.03 14.76
CA VAL A 333 3.74 -0.44 16.05
C VAL A 333 4.43 -1.50 16.92
N TYR A 334 5.34 -1.06 17.79
CA TYR A 334 5.80 -1.93 18.88
C TYR A 334 4.67 -1.99 19.93
N ALA A 335 4.32 -3.18 20.40
CA ALA A 335 3.23 -3.34 21.36
C ALA A 335 3.63 -4.30 22.48
N TRP A 336 2.92 -4.21 23.61
CA TRP A 336 3.09 -5.13 24.73
C TRP A 336 1.76 -5.39 25.42
N ILE A 337 1.63 -6.60 25.98
CA ILE A 337 0.54 -7.00 26.88
C ILE A 337 1.20 -7.76 28.04
N ASN A 338 1.19 -7.18 29.22
CA ASN A 338 1.98 -7.59 30.38
C ASN A 338 3.46 -7.75 29.99
N GLU A 339 4.01 -8.96 30.08
CA GLU A 339 5.39 -9.27 29.74
C GLU A 339 5.58 -9.66 28.27
N GLU A 340 4.49 -9.96 27.55
CA GLU A 340 4.55 -10.35 26.14
C GLU A 340 4.81 -9.11 25.27
N LYS A 341 5.94 -9.13 24.54
CA LYS A 341 6.34 -8.07 23.62
C LYS A 341 6.08 -8.49 22.18
N MET A 342 5.46 -7.61 21.42
CA MET A 342 5.22 -7.76 20.00
C MET A 342 6.09 -6.74 19.27
N PRO A 343 7.11 -7.18 18.53
CA PRO A 343 8.02 -6.28 17.85
C PRO A 343 7.30 -5.50 16.74
N GLY A 344 7.72 -4.26 16.52
CA GLY A 344 7.26 -3.45 15.42
C GLY A 344 8.02 -3.74 14.12
N ARG A 345 7.60 -3.06 13.05
CA ARG A 345 8.21 -3.11 11.72
C ARG A 345 8.21 -1.73 11.11
N VAL A 346 9.30 -1.36 10.45
CA VAL A 346 9.49 -0.02 9.86
C VAL A 346 10.14 -0.10 8.49
N ILE A 347 9.99 0.96 7.70
CA ILE A 347 10.82 1.24 6.52
C ILE A 347 11.81 2.31 6.91
N PHE A 348 13.10 2.12 6.61
CA PHE A 348 14.13 3.15 6.80
C PHE A 348 14.44 3.89 5.50
N TYR A 349 14.88 5.14 5.61
CA TYR A 349 15.60 5.78 4.51
C TYR A 349 16.88 4.99 4.20
N PRO A 350 17.16 4.71 2.91
CA PRO A 350 18.38 4.02 2.52
C PRO A 350 19.61 4.81 2.99
N LYS A 351 20.70 4.07 3.26
CA LYS A 351 21.97 4.66 3.68
C LYS A 351 22.68 5.41 2.55
#